data_AF-A0A960WYI3-F1
#
_entry.id   AF-A0A960WYI3-F1
#
_cell.length_a   1.000
_cell.length_b   1.000
_cell.length_c   1.000
_cell.angle_alpha   90.00
_cell.angle_beta   90.00
_cell.angle_gamma   90.00
#
_symmetry.space_group_name_H-M   'P 1'
#
loop_
_entity.id
_entity.type
_entity.pdbx_description
1 polymer ?
#
loop_
_entity_poly.entity_id
_entity_poly.type
_entity_poly.pdbx_seq_one_letter_code
_entity_poly.pdbx_strand_id
1 'polypeptide(L)'
;MHAHICRGMVALAAMAMVSCSSVSKGPGGQISKVKYNHLVPNERLVASDRSILFERQYLLYGAVSRAEQMERAGHYYAFNWKVTDRSQPVTVHFEYRQSKSGLEVRTMDAEVDDVRRSNWTKFEVTGPAYRADGTVTAWRVSLRRGDEELASQQSYLWE
;
A
#
# COMPACT_ATOMS: atom_id res chain seq x y z
N MET A 1 -66.77 -25.70 -7.18
CA MET A 1 -65.87 -25.61 -6.01
C MET A 1 -64.45 -25.45 -6.56
N HIS A 2 -64.02 -24.21 -6.77
CA HIS A 2 -62.86 -23.88 -7.60
C HIS A 2 -61.58 -23.80 -6.78
N ALA A 3 -60.57 -24.56 -7.22
CA ALA A 3 -59.18 -24.41 -6.82
C ALA A 3 -58.57 -23.17 -7.51
N HIS A 4 -57.93 -22.28 -6.76
CA HIS A 4 -56.99 -21.30 -7.31
C HIS A 4 -55.78 -21.13 -6.39
N ILE A 5 -54.69 -21.75 -6.84
CA ILE A 5 -53.31 -21.46 -6.50
C ILE A 5 -53.06 -19.98 -6.81
N CYS A 6 -52.67 -19.18 -5.81
CA CYS A 6 -52.25 -17.79 -6.02
C CYS A 6 -50.73 -17.67 -5.86
N ARG A 7 -50.09 -17.42 -7.01
CA ARG A 7 -48.76 -16.78 -7.21
C ARG A 7 -48.62 -15.62 -6.21
N GLY A 8 -47.50 -15.34 -5.54
CA GLY A 8 -46.12 -15.45 -5.97
C GLY A 8 -45.48 -14.09 -5.73
N MET A 9 -44.44 -14.01 -4.89
CA MET A 9 -43.33 -13.06 -5.05
C MET A 9 -42.21 -13.45 -4.09
N VAL A 10 -41.26 -14.23 -4.61
CA VAL A 10 -39.97 -14.48 -3.96
C VAL A 10 -39.21 -13.15 -3.98
N ALA A 11 -39.21 -12.43 -2.87
CA ALA A 11 -38.32 -11.29 -2.70
C ALA A 11 -36.95 -11.82 -2.27
N LEU A 12 -36.12 -12.17 -3.25
CA LEU A 12 -34.70 -12.45 -3.02
C LEU A 12 -34.01 -11.11 -2.73
N ALA A 13 -33.89 -10.75 -1.45
CA ALA A 13 -33.07 -9.63 -1.02
C ALA A 13 -31.60 -10.02 -1.22
N ALA A 14 -31.03 -9.62 -2.37
CA ALA A 14 -29.60 -9.70 -2.61
C ALA A 14 -28.90 -8.68 -1.70
N MET A 15 -28.48 -9.13 -0.51
CA MET A 15 -27.46 -8.44 0.28
C MET A 15 -26.17 -8.44 -0.54
N ALA A 16 -25.98 -7.41 -1.35
CA ALA A 16 -24.69 -7.12 -1.95
C ALA A 16 -23.72 -6.79 -0.81
N MET A 17 -22.82 -7.71 -0.50
CA MET A 17 -21.67 -7.45 0.36
C MET A 17 -20.84 -6.34 -0.31
N VAL A 18 -21.02 -5.10 0.12
CA VAL A 18 -20.15 -3.99 -0.24
C VAL A 18 -18.79 -4.28 0.39
N SER A 19 -17.91 -4.93 -0.38
CA SER A 19 -16.51 -5.08 -0.01
C SER A 19 -15.87 -3.70 -0.05
N CYS A 20 -15.57 -3.13 1.12
CA CYS A 20 -14.83 -1.88 1.27
C CYS A 20 -13.37 -2.08 0.85
N SER A 21 -13.10 -2.23 -0.45
CA SER A 21 -11.77 -1.97 -0.98
C SER A 21 -11.65 -0.49 -1.28
N SER A 22 -10.79 0.24 -0.55
CA SER A 22 -10.53 1.67 -0.75
C SER A 22 -9.67 1.91 -1.99
N VAL A 23 -10.22 1.62 -3.17
CA VAL A 23 -9.59 1.99 -4.44
C VAL A 23 -9.64 3.51 -4.55
N SER A 24 -8.48 4.17 -4.55
CA SER A 24 -8.41 5.59 -4.84
C SER A 24 -8.38 5.80 -6.35
N LYS A 25 -9.33 6.56 -6.89
CA LYS A 25 -9.42 6.90 -8.32
C LYS A 25 -9.15 8.39 -8.49
N GLY A 26 -8.26 8.73 -9.39
CA GLY A 26 -8.02 10.08 -9.85
C GLY A 26 -8.40 10.28 -11.32
N PRO A 27 -8.10 11.45 -11.90
CA PRO A 27 -8.48 11.78 -13.28
C PRO A 27 -7.77 10.91 -14.34
N GLY A 28 -6.53 10.48 -14.07
CA GLY A 28 -5.68 9.77 -15.03
C GLY A 28 -5.31 8.34 -14.64
N GLY A 29 -5.70 7.90 -13.43
CA GLY A 29 -5.35 6.59 -12.92
C GLY A 29 -6.04 6.20 -11.64
N GLN A 30 -5.58 5.12 -11.03
CA GLN A 30 -6.05 4.67 -9.73
C GLN A 30 -4.99 3.86 -8.99
N ILE A 31 -5.09 3.89 -7.67
CA ILE A 31 -4.33 3.07 -6.74
C ILE A 31 -5.32 2.08 -6.12
N SER A 32 -5.17 0.81 -6.46
CA SER A 32 -6.12 -0.25 -6.10
C SER A 32 -5.76 -0.96 -4.80
N LYS A 33 -4.47 -0.99 -4.44
CA LYS A 33 -4.02 -1.67 -3.24
C LYS A 33 -2.78 -1.02 -2.67
N VAL A 34 -2.75 -0.90 -1.36
CA VAL A 34 -1.56 -0.51 -0.60
C VAL A 34 -1.24 -1.67 0.33
N LYS A 35 -0.01 -2.18 0.24
CA LYS A 35 0.57 -3.06 1.25
C LYS A 35 1.54 -2.23 2.07
N TYR A 36 1.40 -2.30 3.39
CA TYR A 36 2.34 -1.68 4.31
C TYR A 36 2.78 -2.76 5.31
N ASN A 37 4.08 -2.83 5.56
CA ASN A 37 4.67 -3.71 6.58
C ASN A 37 5.64 -2.90 7.43
N HIS A 38 5.68 -3.18 8.73
CA HIS A 38 6.68 -2.64 9.65
C HIS A 38 7.55 -3.80 10.14
N LEU A 39 8.83 -3.76 9.79
CA LEU A 39 9.79 -4.78 10.20
C LEU A 39 10.53 -4.35 11.45
N VAL A 40 10.30 -5.07 12.55
CA VAL A 40 11.10 -5.02 13.76
C VAL A 40 11.81 -6.37 13.92
N PRO A 41 13.09 -6.51 13.49
CA PRO A 41 13.74 -7.81 13.38
C PRO A 41 13.77 -8.63 14.68
N ASN A 42 13.99 -7.94 15.81
CA ASN A 42 14.14 -8.58 17.12
C ASN A 42 12.81 -8.71 17.88
N GLU A 43 11.68 -8.38 17.26
CA GLU A 43 10.36 -8.54 17.89
C GLU A 43 9.96 -10.02 17.92
N ARG A 44 9.49 -10.47 19.09
CA ARG A 44 8.99 -11.82 19.26
C ARG A 44 7.57 -11.91 18.71
N LEU A 45 7.44 -12.35 17.45
CA LEU A 45 6.16 -12.74 16.87
C LEU A 45 5.78 -14.15 17.31
N VAL A 46 4.65 -14.30 18.00
CA VAL A 46 4.03 -15.60 18.30
C VAL A 46 2.79 -15.70 17.42
N ALA A 47 2.86 -16.56 16.40
CA ALA A 47 1.76 -16.83 15.48
C ALA A 47 1.53 -18.33 15.40
N SER A 48 0.27 -18.76 15.48
CA SER A 48 -0.12 -20.16 15.29
C SER A 48 0.05 -20.61 13.84
N ASP A 49 -0.24 -19.72 12.89
CA ASP A 49 -0.05 -19.93 11.45
C ASP A 49 1.34 -19.44 11.00
N ARG A 50 2.11 -20.35 10.36
CA ARG A 50 3.43 -20.05 9.80
C ARG A 50 3.38 -19.05 8.64
N SER A 51 2.25 -18.94 7.94
CA SER A 51 2.08 -17.97 6.84
C SER A 51 2.27 -16.53 7.32
N ILE A 52 1.92 -16.25 8.58
CA ILE A 52 2.06 -14.93 9.22
C ILE A 52 3.55 -14.54 9.35
N LEU A 53 4.44 -15.53 9.51
CA LEU A 53 5.87 -15.28 9.65
C LEU A 53 6.58 -15.09 8.31
N PHE A 54 5.93 -15.44 7.19
CA PHE A 54 6.55 -15.48 5.88
C PHE A 54 7.05 -14.11 5.43
N GLU A 55 6.25 -13.05 5.59
CA GLU A 55 6.63 -11.70 5.17
C GLU A 55 7.91 -11.23 5.90
N ARG A 56 8.01 -11.48 7.21
CA ARG A 56 9.21 -11.17 7.98
C ARG A 56 10.42 -11.97 7.48
N GLN A 57 10.26 -13.27 7.24
CA GLN A 57 11.34 -14.12 6.73
C GLN A 57 11.80 -13.69 5.34
N TYR A 58 10.86 -13.29 4.48
CA TYR A 58 11.14 -12.75 3.16
C TYR A 58 11.94 -11.44 3.24
N LEU A 59 11.51 -10.49 4.08
CA LEU A 59 12.22 -9.22 4.26
C LEU A 59 13.60 -9.40 4.90
N LEU A 60 13.80 -10.39 5.76
CA LEU A 60 15.10 -10.71 6.36
C LEU A 60 15.96 -11.66 5.50
N TYR A 61 15.48 -12.09 4.32
CA TYR A 61 16.21 -13.04 3.49
C TYR A 61 17.59 -12.50 3.09
N GLY A 62 18.64 -13.25 3.44
CA GLY A 62 20.04 -12.88 3.21
C GLY A 62 20.68 -12.00 4.30
N ALA A 63 19.91 -11.50 5.28
CA ALA A 63 20.47 -10.80 6.45
C ALA A 63 20.74 -11.80 7.58
N VAL A 64 21.99 -12.24 7.73
CA VAL A 64 22.37 -13.29 8.67
C VAL A 64 22.71 -12.70 10.03
N SER A 65 23.58 -11.69 10.04
CA SER A 65 24.04 -11.02 11.25
C SER A 65 22.99 -10.07 11.82
N ARG A 66 23.08 -9.80 13.13
CA ARG A 66 22.22 -8.81 13.79
C ARG A 66 22.33 -7.43 13.15
N ALA A 67 23.52 -7.04 12.71
CA ALA A 67 23.75 -5.75 12.05
C ALA A 67 22.99 -5.68 10.72
N GLU A 68 23.10 -6.70 9.88
CA GLU A 68 22.36 -6.78 8.60
C GLU A 68 20.85 -6.79 8.83
N GLN A 69 20.36 -7.53 9.83
CA GLN A 69 18.93 -7.55 10.15
C GLN A 69 18.45 -6.16 10.60
N MET A 70 19.23 -5.47 11.44
CA MET A 70 18.91 -4.11 11.88
C MET A 70 18.97 -3.07 10.77
N GLU A 71 19.73 -3.33 9.71
CA GLU A 71 19.74 -2.48 8.51
C GLU A 71 18.41 -2.56 7.76
N ARG A 72 17.71 -3.68 7.87
CA ARG A 72 16.38 -3.89 7.27
C ARG A 72 15.22 -3.43 8.15
N ALA A 73 15.48 -3.04 9.40
CA ALA A 73 14.44 -2.52 10.27
C ALA A 73 13.83 -1.24 9.65
N GLY A 74 12.50 -1.19 9.54
CA GLY A 74 11.84 -0.06 8.89
C GLY A 74 10.44 -0.34 8.36
N HIS A 75 9.91 0.61 7.58
CA HIS A 75 8.63 0.46 6.89
C HIS A 75 8.81 0.14 5.42
N TYR A 76 8.00 -0.79 4.94
CA TYR A 76 7.96 -1.23 3.55
C TYR A 76 6.57 -0.92 2.98
N TYR A 77 6.54 -0.28 1.84
CA TYR A 77 5.33 0.08 1.12
C TYR A 77 5.33 -0.56 -0.26
N ALA A 78 4.18 -1.09 -0.68
CA ALA A 78 3.97 -1.52 -2.05
C ALA A 78 2.62 -1.02 -2.55
N PHE A 79 2.64 -0.27 -3.64
CA PHE A 79 1.48 0.36 -4.24
C PHE A 79 1.13 -0.35 -5.54
N ASN A 80 -0.09 -0.90 -5.61
CA ASN A 80 -0.64 -1.41 -6.85
C ASN A 80 -1.44 -0.31 -7.55
N TRP A 81 -1.07 -0.03 -8.79
CA TRP A 81 -1.66 1.07 -9.53
C TRP A 81 -1.81 0.75 -11.01
N LYS A 82 -2.67 1.53 -11.66
CA LYS A 82 -2.81 1.57 -13.12
C LYS A 82 -3.17 2.98 -13.56
N VAL A 83 -2.80 3.34 -14.77
CA VAL A 83 -3.16 4.60 -15.43
C VAL A 83 -3.93 4.32 -16.70
N THR A 84 -4.74 5.29 -17.12
CA THR A 84 -5.54 5.19 -18.35
C THR A 84 -4.65 5.27 -19.58
N ASP A 85 -3.79 6.28 -19.64
CA ASP A 85 -2.78 6.44 -20.69
C ASP A 85 -1.45 5.82 -20.25
N ARG A 86 -1.00 4.80 -20.97
CA ARG A 86 0.23 4.03 -20.72
C ARG A 86 1.34 4.34 -21.72
N SER A 87 1.17 5.36 -22.56
CA SER A 87 2.14 5.73 -23.61
C SER A 87 3.32 6.56 -23.10
N GLN A 88 3.22 7.08 -21.87
CA GLN A 88 4.21 7.96 -21.26
C GLN A 88 4.61 7.41 -19.88
N PRO A 89 5.86 7.66 -19.44
CA PRO A 89 6.31 7.31 -18.10
C PRO A 89 5.40 7.89 -17.01
N VAL A 90 5.42 7.23 -15.86
CA VAL A 90 4.70 7.67 -14.66
C VAL A 90 5.69 7.72 -13.51
N THR A 91 5.74 8.84 -12.81
CA THR A 91 6.46 8.98 -11.54
C THR A 91 5.53 8.58 -10.42
N VAL A 92 5.94 7.59 -9.62
CA VAL A 92 5.29 7.31 -8.33
C VAL A 92 6.03 8.12 -7.28
N HIS A 93 5.37 9.15 -6.78
CA HIS A 93 5.93 10.06 -5.79
C HIS A 93 5.40 9.70 -4.41
N PHE A 94 6.30 9.29 -3.52
CA PHE A 94 6.00 8.87 -2.16
C PHE A 94 6.48 9.92 -1.16
N GLU A 95 5.54 10.46 -0.39
CA GLU A 95 5.76 11.45 0.65
C GLU A 95 5.51 10.81 2.02
N TYR A 96 6.35 11.11 3.01
CA TYR A 96 6.19 10.57 4.35
C TYR A 96 6.74 11.50 5.44
N ARG A 97 6.20 11.36 6.66
CA ARG A 97 6.67 12.03 7.88
C ARG A 97 7.16 10.97 8.88
N GLN A 98 8.19 11.28 9.67
CA GLN A 98 8.73 10.37 10.69
C GLN A 98 8.57 10.95 12.10
N SER A 99 8.48 10.06 13.09
CA SER A 99 8.14 10.43 14.48
C SER A 99 9.11 11.39 15.15
N LYS A 100 10.38 11.43 14.72
CA LYS A 100 11.40 12.32 15.28
C LYS A 100 11.78 13.49 14.35
N SER A 101 11.20 13.57 13.16
CA SER A 101 11.45 14.65 12.19
C SER A 101 10.41 15.79 12.26
N GLY A 102 9.47 15.73 13.21
CA GLY A 102 8.41 16.73 13.37
C GLY A 102 7.47 16.75 12.16
N LEU A 103 7.25 17.93 11.57
CA LEU A 103 6.42 18.13 10.38
C LEU A 103 7.20 18.04 9.06
N GLU A 104 8.49 17.70 9.10
CA GLU A 104 9.30 17.52 7.89
C GLU A 104 8.69 16.43 7.00
N VAL A 105 8.41 16.79 5.75
CA VAL A 105 7.98 15.85 4.70
C VAL A 105 9.21 15.41 3.91
N ARG A 106 9.38 14.10 3.83
CA ARG A 106 10.41 13.45 3.02
C ARG A 106 9.79 12.82 1.79
N THR A 107 10.58 12.73 0.73
CA THR A 107 10.11 12.25 -0.57
C THR A 107 11.00 11.14 -1.11
N MET A 108 10.39 10.24 -1.88
CA MET A 108 11.05 9.24 -2.70
C MET A 108 10.30 9.14 -4.03
N ASP A 109 11.03 9.13 -5.13
CA ASP A 109 10.46 8.99 -6.48
C ASP A 109 10.90 7.69 -7.12
N ALA A 110 9.96 7.07 -7.84
CA ALA A 110 10.24 5.96 -8.73
C ALA A 110 9.59 6.21 -10.09
N GLU A 111 10.42 6.39 -11.11
CA GLU A 111 9.99 6.49 -12.49
C GLU A 111 9.72 5.10 -13.06
N VAL A 112 8.60 4.95 -13.77
CA VAL A 112 8.20 3.71 -14.43
C VAL A 112 7.93 3.99 -15.91
N ASP A 113 8.88 3.60 -16.77
CA ASP A 113 8.81 3.80 -18.22
C ASP A 113 7.95 2.73 -18.91
N ASP A 114 8.13 1.45 -18.54
CA ASP A 114 7.34 0.33 -19.07
C ASP A 114 6.01 0.18 -18.29
N VAL A 115 5.08 1.10 -18.55
CA VAL A 115 3.79 1.14 -17.86
C VAL A 115 2.85 0.03 -18.33
N ARG A 116 2.64 -0.96 -17.46
CA ARG A 116 1.76 -2.11 -17.74
C ARG A 116 0.31 -1.85 -17.35
N ARG A 117 -0.57 -2.82 -17.63
CA ARG A 117 -1.99 -2.76 -17.25
C ARG A 117 -2.22 -2.73 -15.73
N SER A 118 -1.26 -3.24 -14.97
CA SER A 118 -1.22 -3.22 -13.50
C SER A 118 0.25 -3.21 -13.11
N ASN A 119 0.62 -2.28 -12.24
CA ASN A 119 1.99 -2.02 -11.84
C ASN A 119 2.11 -2.15 -10.31
N TRP A 120 3.30 -2.50 -9.85
CA TRP A 120 3.65 -2.47 -8.44
C TRP A 120 4.90 -1.64 -8.27
N THR A 121 4.84 -0.62 -7.42
CA THR A 121 6.00 0.17 -7.04
C THR A 121 6.23 0.00 -5.54
N LYS A 122 7.49 -0.19 -5.14
CA LYS A 122 7.87 -0.43 -3.75
C LYS A 122 8.75 0.71 -3.24
N PHE A 123 8.56 1.08 -1.98
CA PHE A 123 9.40 2.02 -1.25
C PHE A 123 9.78 1.44 0.11
N GLU A 124 10.97 1.77 0.57
CA GLU A 124 11.53 1.26 1.82
C GLU A 124 12.10 2.43 2.62
N VAL A 125 11.56 2.65 3.82
CA VAL A 125 12.10 3.60 4.79
C VAL A 125 12.79 2.78 5.88
N THR A 126 14.05 2.44 5.63
CA THR A 126 14.87 1.51 6.43
C THR A 126 16.25 2.13 6.74
N GLY A 127 17.15 1.36 7.36
CA GLY A 127 18.54 1.75 7.51
C GLY A 127 18.79 2.95 8.44
N PRO A 128 19.88 3.72 8.22
CA PRO A 128 20.28 4.83 9.08
C PRO A 128 19.20 5.90 9.25
N ALA A 129 18.52 6.29 8.17
CA ALA A 129 17.48 7.31 8.20
C ALA A 129 16.30 6.88 9.09
N TYR A 130 15.86 5.62 8.96
CA TYR A 130 14.84 5.08 9.85
C TYR A 130 15.28 5.03 11.32
N ARG A 131 16.53 4.65 11.60
CA ARG A 131 17.06 4.62 12.98
C ARG A 131 17.13 6.02 13.60
N ALA A 132 17.59 6.99 12.82
CA ALA A 132 17.73 8.37 13.26
C ALA A 132 16.35 9.01 13.50
N ASP A 133 15.47 8.94 12.51
CA ASP A 133 14.24 9.74 12.45
C ASP A 133 12.98 8.98 12.92
N GLY A 134 13.10 7.67 13.15
CA GLY A 134 12.06 6.84 13.76
C GLY A 134 11.02 6.30 12.79
N THR A 135 9.89 5.84 13.34
CA THR A 135 8.78 5.27 12.58
C THR A 135 8.13 6.27 11.63
N VAL A 136 7.61 5.77 10.50
CA VAL A 136 6.76 6.58 9.61
C VAL A 136 5.41 6.77 10.29
N THR A 137 4.98 8.02 10.45
CA THR A 137 3.73 8.39 11.15
C THR A 137 2.60 8.69 10.19
N ALA A 138 2.90 9.28 9.04
CA ALA A 138 1.94 9.58 7.99
C ALA A 138 2.62 9.46 6.62
N TRP A 139 1.84 9.10 5.60
CA TRP A 139 2.31 9.00 4.22
C TRP A 139 1.25 9.40 3.21
N ARG A 140 1.70 9.84 2.03
CA ARG A 140 0.92 10.02 0.81
C ARG A 140 1.71 9.46 -0.37
N VAL A 141 1.02 8.87 -1.31
CA VAL A 141 1.57 8.50 -2.62
C VAL A 141 0.75 9.18 -3.69
N SER A 142 1.41 9.63 -4.75
CA SER A 142 0.77 10.17 -5.95
C SER A 142 1.40 9.57 -7.20
N LEU A 143 0.56 9.34 -8.21
CA LEU A 143 0.98 9.00 -9.56
C LEU A 143 1.03 10.32 -10.32
N ARG A 144 2.20 10.66 -10.87
CA ARG A 144 2.43 11.94 -11.53
C ARG A 144 2.94 11.77 -12.95
N ARG A 145 2.63 12.76 -13.78
CA ARG A 145 3.24 12.96 -15.10
C ARG A 145 3.54 14.45 -15.25
N GLY A 146 4.82 14.80 -15.13
CA GLY A 146 5.18 16.20 -14.90
C GLY A 146 4.43 16.75 -13.69
N ASP A 147 3.72 17.87 -13.88
CA ASP A 147 2.93 18.53 -12.83
C ASP A 147 1.51 17.95 -12.66
N GLU A 148 1.08 17.02 -13.52
CA GLU A 148 -0.25 16.42 -13.45
C GLU A 148 -0.29 15.28 -12.41
N GLU A 149 -1.18 15.38 -11.42
CA GLU A 149 -1.51 14.25 -10.54
C GLU A 149 -2.61 13.38 -11.15
N LEU A 150 -2.26 12.15 -11.52
CA LEU A 150 -3.17 11.18 -12.15
C LEU A 150 -4.07 10.47 -11.12
N ALA A 151 -3.55 10.23 -9.92
CA ALA A 151 -4.24 9.71 -8.75
C ALA A 151 -3.35 9.84 -7.50
N SER A 152 -3.96 9.88 -6.32
CA SER A 152 -3.22 9.85 -5.05
C SER A 152 -3.92 9.00 -4.01
N GLN A 153 -3.19 8.56 -3.00
CA GLN A 153 -3.73 7.88 -1.83
C GLN A 153 -2.87 8.23 -0.62
N GLN A 154 -3.48 8.32 0.55
CA GLN A 154 -2.76 8.70 1.77
C GLN A 154 -3.21 7.88 2.98
N SER A 155 -2.36 7.88 4.00
CA SER A 155 -2.70 7.40 5.33
C SER A 155 -3.72 8.31 6.00
N TYR A 156 -4.45 7.78 6.98
CA TYR A 156 -5.43 8.56 7.75
C TYR A 156 -4.83 9.79 8.45
N LEU A 157 -3.58 9.69 8.94
CA LEU A 157 -2.88 10.78 9.65
C LEU A 157 -2.21 11.79 8.71
N TRP A 158 -2.45 11.68 7.40
CA TRP A 158 -1.97 12.66 6.43
C TRP A 158 -2.98 13.80 6.33
N GLU A 159 -2.56 14.98 6.78
CA GLU A 159 -3.26 16.27 6.70
C GLU A 159 -2.41 17.28 5.95
#